data_AF-A0AAW1H4W3-F1
#
_entry.id   AF-A0AAW1H4W3-F1
#
_cell.length_a   1.000
_cell.length_b   1.000
_cell.length_c   1.000
_cell.angle_alpha   90.00
_cell.angle_beta   90.00
_cell.angle_gamma   90.00
#
_symmetry.space_group_name_H-M   'P 1'
#
loop_
_entity.id
_entity.type
_entity.pdbx_description
1 polymer ?
#
loop_
_entity_poly.entity_id
_entity_poly.type
_entity_poly.pdbx_seq_one_letter_code
_entity_poly.pdbx_strand_id
1 'polypeptide(L)'
;MWSIGVIAYILLCGSRPFWARSESGIFRAVLKVDPSLDEAPWPSLSPGAKDFVKRLLNKDYRKRLTAAQALSRPWLSGYEDVKIPQDMIVYRLVRAYICSSSLRKAALGALAKMLVVPQLAYLQEQFQMLSPSKNGYISLQNFKTSRQICNEECFTARSRGETSCNARNNTLQSDERGT
;
A
#
# COMPACT_ATOMS: atom_id res chain seq x y z
N MET A 1 8.82 -11.44 -12.43
CA MET A 1 9.92 -10.57 -11.96
C MET A 1 10.10 -9.32 -12.81
N TRP A 2 10.31 -9.42 -14.13
CA TRP A 2 10.43 -8.23 -15.00
C TRP A 2 9.25 -7.25 -14.87
N SER A 3 8.02 -7.78 -14.95
CA SER A 3 6.79 -6.96 -14.81
C SER A 3 6.70 -6.25 -13.46
N ILE A 4 7.17 -6.89 -12.39
CA ILE A 4 7.22 -6.28 -11.04
C ILE A 4 8.22 -5.12 -11.03
N GLY A 5 9.37 -5.26 -11.70
CA GLY A 5 10.33 -4.17 -11.86
C GLY A 5 9.75 -2.96 -12.60
N VAL A 6 8.94 -3.20 -13.64
CA VAL A 6 8.25 -2.12 -14.39
C VAL A 6 7.21 -1.42 -13.51
N ILE A 7 6.42 -2.17 -12.75
CA ILE A 7 5.43 -1.60 -11.81
C ILE A 7 6.13 -0.78 -10.72
N ALA A 8 7.19 -1.35 -10.11
CA ALA A 8 7.97 -0.65 -9.08
C ALA A 8 8.59 0.65 -9.60
N TYR A 9 9.12 0.64 -10.83
CA TYR A 9 9.61 1.86 -11.50
C TYR A 9 8.51 2.92 -11.57
N ILE A 10 7.32 2.56 -12.09
CA ILE A 10 6.19 3.49 -12.22
C ILE A 10 5.73 4.04 -10.87
N LEU A 11 5.69 3.20 -9.83
CA LEU A 11 5.27 3.62 -8.49
C LEU A 11 6.25 4.63 -7.86
N LEU A 12 7.55 4.52 -8.18
CA LEU A 12 8.59 5.36 -7.58
C LEU A 12 8.77 6.70 -8.29
N CYS A 13 8.68 6.74 -9.62
CA CYS A 13 8.94 7.96 -10.40
C CYS A 13 7.71 8.50 -11.15
N GLY A 14 6.61 7.76 -11.20
CA GLY A 14 5.39 8.15 -11.92
C GLY A 14 5.51 8.08 -13.46
N SER A 15 6.64 7.62 -14.00
CA SER A 15 6.90 7.54 -15.43
C SER A 15 7.16 6.11 -15.89
N ARG A 16 7.07 5.85 -17.20
CA ARG A 16 7.32 4.52 -17.78
C ARG A 16 8.81 4.34 -18.03
N PRO A 17 9.41 3.17 -17.70
CA PRO A 17 10.84 2.92 -17.94
C PRO A 17 11.19 2.80 -19.42
N PHE A 18 10.22 2.40 -20.26
CA PHE A 18 10.39 2.28 -21.70
C PHE A 18 9.25 3.01 -22.40
N TRP A 19 9.58 3.95 -23.27
CA TRP A 19 8.60 4.71 -24.04
C TRP A 19 9.05 4.90 -25.48
N ALA A 20 8.12 4.73 -26.42
CA ALA A 20 8.31 5.06 -27.82
C ALA A 20 6.95 5.37 -28.45
N ARG A 21 6.96 6.00 -29.63
CA ARG A 21 5.74 6.37 -30.37
C ARG A 21 5.00 5.19 -30.99
N SER A 22 5.63 4.02 -31.11
CA SER A 22 5.05 2.81 -31.71
C SER A 22 5.35 1.58 -30.85
N GLU A 23 4.50 0.55 -30.94
CA GLU A 23 4.67 -0.71 -30.21
C GLU A 23 6.01 -1.38 -30.52
N SER A 24 6.40 -1.41 -31.81
CA SER A 24 7.70 -1.92 -32.25
C SER A 24 8.86 -1.12 -31.64
N GLY A 25 8.67 0.19 -31.46
CA GLY A 25 9.62 1.06 -30.77
C GLY A 25 9.74 0.73 -29.28
N ILE A 26 8.62 0.46 -28.60
CA ILE A 26 8.60 0.07 -27.19
C ILE A 26 9.31 -1.27 -27.02
N PHE A 27 9.02 -2.26 -27.88
CA PHE A 27 9.68 -3.56 -27.84
C PHE A 27 11.19 -3.43 -28.05
N ARG A 28 11.61 -2.59 -29.00
CA ARG A 28 13.03 -2.32 -29.22
C ARG A 28 13.67 -1.62 -28.02
N ALA A 29 12.97 -0.70 -27.37
CA ALA A 29 13.44 -0.04 -26.15
C ALA A 29 13.63 -1.06 -25.01
N VAL A 30 12.67 -1.95 -24.79
CA VAL A 30 12.76 -3.04 -23.80
C VAL A 30 13.99 -3.93 -24.04
N LEU A 31 14.32 -4.22 -25.30
CA LEU A 31 15.45 -5.09 -25.64
C LEU A 31 16.81 -4.38 -25.56
N LYS A 32 16.89 -3.11 -25.98
CA LYS A 32 18.18 -2.43 -26.21
C LYS A 32 18.52 -1.38 -25.17
N VAL A 33 17.53 -0.67 -24.66
CA VAL A 33 17.73 0.48 -23.78
C VAL A 33 17.70 0.00 -22.33
N ASP A 34 18.55 0.57 -21.48
CA ASP A 34 18.48 0.38 -20.03
C ASP A 34 17.63 1.50 -19.43
N PRO A 35 16.80 1.21 -18.40
CA PRO A 35 15.93 2.22 -17.79
C PRO A 35 16.78 3.35 -17.17
N SER A 36 16.37 4.60 -17.39
CA SER A 36 17.03 5.77 -16.80
C SER A 36 16.74 5.84 -15.29
N LEU A 37 17.79 5.90 -14.47
CA LEU A 37 17.67 6.06 -13.01
C LEU A 37 18.36 7.35 -12.53
N ASP A 38 18.63 8.26 -13.46
CA ASP A 38 19.37 9.52 -13.23
C ASP A 38 18.45 10.75 -13.33
N GLU A 39 17.28 10.62 -13.94
CA GLU A 39 16.29 11.68 -14.08
C GLU A 39 15.46 11.86 -12.80
N ALA A 40 15.04 13.08 -12.49
CA ALA A 40 14.16 13.34 -11.36
C ALA A 40 12.87 12.49 -11.42
N PRO A 41 12.40 11.91 -10.30
CA PRO A 41 12.87 12.06 -8.92
C PRO A 41 13.95 11.04 -8.50
N TRP A 42 14.53 10.25 -9.41
CA TRP A 42 15.44 9.17 -9.02
C TRP A 42 16.60 9.62 -8.14
N PRO A 43 17.32 10.72 -8.41
CA PRO A 43 18.42 11.17 -7.54
C PRO A 43 18.04 11.28 -6.06
N SER A 44 16.81 11.69 -5.71
CA SER A 44 16.34 11.82 -4.33
C SER A 44 15.84 10.52 -3.69
N LEU A 45 15.64 9.45 -4.47
CA LEU A 45 15.21 8.15 -3.97
C LEU A 45 16.34 7.40 -3.27
N SER A 46 15.97 6.53 -2.31
CA SER A 46 16.93 5.74 -1.55
C SER A 46 17.77 4.81 -2.45
N PRO A 47 19.07 4.60 -2.14
CA PRO A 47 19.92 3.69 -2.90
C PRO A 47 19.36 2.26 -2.98
N GLY A 48 18.66 1.82 -1.92
CA GLY A 48 18.01 0.51 -1.86
C GLY A 48 16.92 0.34 -2.92
N ALA A 49 16.09 1.38 -3.14
CA ALA A 49 15.03 1.39 -4.15
C ALA A 49 15.60 1.28 -5.57
N LYS A 50 16.64 2.08 -5.85
CA LYS A 50 17.34 2.07 -7.15
C LYS A 50 17.93 0.69 -7.45
N ASP A 51 18.65 0.11 -6.49
CA ASP A 51 19.26 -1.21 -6.67
C ASP A 51 18.21 -2.32 -6.82
N PHE A 52 17.07 -2.21 -6.13
CA PHE A 52 15.96 -3.17 -6.29
C PHE A 52 15.40 -3.16 -7.71
N VAL A 53 15.06 -1.97 -8.24
CA VAL A 53 14.52 -1.83 -9.60
C VAL A 53 15.56 -2.26 -10.65
N LYS A 54 16.83 -1.86 -10.49
CA LYS A 54 17.93 -2.24 -11.38
C LYS A 54 18.11 -3.76 -11.48
N ARG A 55 18.00 -4.48 -10.36
CA ARG A 55 18.13 -5.95 -10.33
C ARG A 55 16.91 -6.68 -10.90
N LEU A 56 15.72 -6.09 -10.82
CA LEU A 56 14.50 -6.64 -11.42
C LEU A 56 14.44 -6.43 -12.93
N LEU A 57 14.91 -5.27 -13.41
CA LEU A 57 14.98 -4.89 -14.82
C LEU A 57 16.29 -5.32 -15.50
N ASN A 58 16.99 -6.31 -14.94
CA ASN A 58 18.16 -6.88 -15.56
C ASN A 58 17.77 -7.72 -16.79
N LYS A 59 18.37 -7.40 -17.95
CA LYS A 59 18.16 -8.11 -19.22
C LYS A 59 18.61 -9.57 -19.13
N ASP A 60 19.68 -9.83 -18.39
CA ASP A 60 20.14 -11.19 -18.11
C ASP A 60 19.22 -11.84 -17.08
N TYR A 61 18.46 -12.86 -17.51
CA TYR A 61 17.52 -13.57 -16.65
C TYR A 61 18.21 -14.32 -15.50
N ARG A 62 19.48 -14.73 -15.65
CA ARG A 62 20.22 -15.45 -14.61
C ARG A 62 20.67 -14.53 -13.48
N LYS A 63 20.94 -13.27 -13.81
CA LYS A 63 21.30 -12.22 -12.85
C LYS A 63 20.07 -11.51 -12.27
N ARG A 64 18.88 -11.78 -12.81
CA ARG A 64 17.63 -11.18 -12.37
C ARG A 64 17.23 -11.73 -11.01
N LEU A 65 16.82 -10.84 -10.12
CA LEU A 65 16.38 -11.21 -8.79
C LEU A 65 15.16 -12.14 -8.83
N THR A 66 15.21 -13.23 -8.05
CA THR A 66 14.05 -14.10 -7.82
C THR A 66 13.09 -13.45 -6.81
N ALA A 67 11.84 -13.91 -6.76
CA ALA A 67 10.83 -13.34 -5.85
C ALA A 67 11.24 -13.46 -4.38
N ALA A 68 11.78 -14.61 -3.97
CA ALA A 68 12.27 -14.84 -2.61
C ALA A 68 13.42 -13.89 -2.25
N GLN A 69 14.39 -13.72 -3.16
CA GLN A 69 15.51 -12.79 -2.97
C GLN A 69 15.06 -11.33 -2.97
N ALA A 70 14.01 -10.98 -3.72
CA ALA A 70 13.43 -9.65 -3.73
C ALA A 70 12.77 -9.31 -2.38
N LEU A 71 12.03 -10.26 -1.80
CA LEU A 71 11.40 -10.13 -0.49
C LEU A 71 12.42 -10.01 0.64
N SER A 72 13.56 -10.70 0.54
CA SER A 72 14.60 -10.67 1.57
C SER A 72 15.48 -9.42 1.55
N ARG A 73 15.27 -8.46 0.63
CA ARG A 73 16.12 -7.26 0.56
C ARG A 73 15.73 -6.25 1.65
N PRO A 74 16.70 -5.59 2.29
CA PRO A 74 16.46 -4.56 3.33
C PRO A 74 15.46 -3.48 2.92
N TRP A 75 15.47 -3.10 1.64
CA TRP A 75 14.57 -2.10 1.10
C TRP A 75 13.08 -2.50 1.20
N LEU A 76 12.77 -3.79 1.11
CA LEU A 76 11.40 -4.31 1.23
C LEU A 76 11.13 -4.93 2.60
N SER A 77 12.14 -5.53 3.24
CA SER A 77 12.04 -6.17 4.54
C SER A 77 12.04 -5.20 5.73
N GLY A 78 12.38 -3.92 5.50
CA GLY A 78 12.35 -2.86 6.52
C GLY A 78 11.00 -2.14 6.64
N TYR A 79 10.02 -2.48 5.81
CA TYR A 79 8.65 -2.02 5.99
C TYR A 79 7.97 -2.94 7.01
N GLU A 80 7.83 -2.46 8.25
CA GLU A 80 6.82 -3.02 9.15
C GLU A 80 5.46 -2.94 8.44
N ASP A 81 4.61 -3.94 8.70
CA ASP A 81 3.28 -4.12 8.15
C ASP A 81 2.52 -2.78 8.19
N VAL A 82 2.63 -2.00 7.12
CA VAL A 82 1.90 -0.74 6.95
C VAL A 82 0.46 -1.19 6.81
N LYS A 83 -0.23 -1.24 7.94
CA LYS A 83 -1.65 -1.53 8.00
C LYS A 83 -2.29 -0.54 7.05
N ILE A 84 -2.73 -1.06 5.90
CA ILE A 84 -3.35 -0.26 4.85
C ILE A 84 -4.42 0.57 5.56
N PRO A 85 -4.38 1.92 5.46
CA PRO A 85 -5.35 2.76 6.11
C PRO A 85 -6.74 2.25 5.73
N GLN A 86 -7.63 2.16 6.71
CA GLN A 86 -8.98 1.59 6.58
C GLN A 86 -9.52 1.73 5.17
N ASP A 87 -9.74 0.58 4.52
CA ASP A 87 -9.96 0.54 3.08
C ASP A 87 -11.17 1.40 2.71
N MET A 88 -10.95 2.37 1.80
CA MET A 88 -11.99 3.26 1.30
C MET A 88 -13.18 2.49 0.71
N ILE A 89 -12.98 1.24 0.31
CA ILE A 89 -14.03 0.32 -0.12
C ILE A 89 -15.04 0.08 1.02
N VAL A 90 -14.59 -0.12 2.27
CA VAL A 90 -15.48 -0.37 3.43
C VAL A 90 -16.43 0.80 3.63
N TYR A 91 -15.90 2.03 3.63
CA TYR A 91 -16.71 3.26 3.72
C TYR A 91 -17.73 3.38 2.60
N ARG A 92 -17.31 3.12 1.35
CA ARG A 92 -18.17 3.18 0.17
C ARG A 92 -19.30 2.15 0.26
N LEU A 93 -18.98 0.92 0.66
CA LEU A 93 -19.94 -0.18 0.78
C LEU A 93 -20.95 0.05 1.92
N VAL A 94 -20.49 0.54 3.08
CA VAL A 94 -21.38 0.89 4.20
C VAL A 94 -22.36 1.99 3.77
N ARG A 95 -21.88 3.03 3.09
CA ARG A 95 -22.76 4.10 2.57
C ARG A 95 -23.74 3.56 1.53
N ALA A 96 -23.29 2.72 0.60
CA ALA A 96 -24.17 2.08 -0.39
C ALA A 96 -25.24 1.19 0.26
N TYR A 97 -24.88 0.47 1.32
CA TYR A 97 -25.81 -0.34 2.11
C TYR A 97 -26.86 0.53 2.81
N ILE A 98 -26.46 1.61 3.48
CA ILE A 98 -27.39 2.52 4.17
C ILE A 98 -28.42 3.10 3.19
N CYS A 99 -27.99 3.49 2.00
CA CYS A 99 -28.86 4.05 0.95
C CYS A 99 -29.64 3.01 0.13
N SER A 100 -29.53 1.71 0.44
CA SER A 100 -30.21 0.66 -0.33
C SER A 100 -31.67 0.40 0.12
N SER A 101 -32.47 -0.19 -0.78
CA SER A 101 -33.87 -0.56 -0.53
C SER A 101 -34.00 -1.64 0.54
N SER A 102 -35.17 -1.74 1.18
CA SER A 102 -35.48 -2.77 2.18
C SER A 102 -35.22 -4.19 1.66
N LEU A 103 -35.62 -4.49 0.41
CA LEU A 103 -35.37 -5.77 -0.24
C LEU A 103 -33.87 -6.06 -0.40
N ARG A 104 -33.08 -5.08 -0.85
CA ARG A 104 -31.63 -5.25 -1.01
C ARG A 104 -30.94 -5.45 0.34
N LYS A 105 -31.36 -4.74 1.38
CA LYS A 105 -30.86 -4.92 2.75
C LYS A 105 -31.17 -6.30 3.29
N ALA A 106 -32.41 -6.78 3.12
CA ALA A 106 -32.82 -8.11 3.56
C ALA A 106 -32.05 -9.22 2.85
N ALA A 107 -31.88 -9.12 1.53
CA ALA A 107 -31.12 -10.10 0.75
C ALA A 107 -29.63 -10.14 1.16
N LEU A 108 -28.98 -8.98 1.29
CA LEU A 108 -27.59 -8.90 1.75
C LEU A 108 -27.44 -9.42 3.19
N GLY A 109 -28.41 -9.14 4.06
CA GLY A 109 -28.43 -9.66 5.43
C GLY A 109 -28.56 -11.18 5.51
N ALA A 110 -29.37 -11.78 4.62
CA ALA A 110 -29.48 -13.24 4.53
C ALA A 110 -28.16 -13.87 4.05
N LEU A 111 -27.52 -13.27 3.04
CA LEU A 111 -26.22 -13.73 2.53
C LEU A 111 -25.10 -13.59 3.56
N ALA A 112 -25.07 -12.48 4.31
CA ALA A 112 -24.06 -12.23 5.34
C ALA A 112 -24.07 -13.31 6.43
N LYS A 113 -25.25 -13.87 6.76
CA LYS A 113 -25.39 -14.97 7.73
C LYS A 113 -24.88 -16.32 7.21
N MET A 114 -24.68 -16.47 5.90
CA MET A 114 -24.14 -17.69 5.29
C MET A 114 -22.60 -17.68 5.20
N LEU A 115 -21.95 -16.56 5.53
CA LEU A 115 -20.49 -16.42 5.45
C LEU A 115 -19.80 -17.10 6.63
N VAL A 116 -18.70 -17.79 6.36
CA VAL A 116 -17.89 -18.52 7.35
C VAL A 116 -16.73 -17.64 7.86
N VAL A 117 -16.36 -17.79 9.13
CA VAL A 117 -15.30 -17.01 9.83
C VAL A 117 -14.01 -16.75 9.03
N PRO A 118 -13.39 -17.71 8.30
CA PRO A 118 -12.15 -17.42 7.56
C PRO A 118 -12.36 -16.41 6.42
N GLN A 119 -13.57 -16.30 5.87
CA GLN A 119 -13.88 -15.28 4.86
C GLN A 119 -14.09 -13.89 5.47
N LEU A 120 -14.28 -13.81 6.78
CA LEU A 120 -14.52 -12.58 7.54
C LEU A 120 -13.24 -12.00 8.14
N ALA A 121 -12.10 -12.70 8.12
CA ALA A 121 -10.87 -12.26 8.77
C ALA A 121 -10.45 -10.82 8.36
N TYR A 122 -10.50 -10.53 7.06
CA TYR A 122 -10.25 -9.18 6.54
C TYR A 122 -11.26 -8.15 7.08
N LEU A 123 -12.56 -8.47 7.05
CA LEU A 123 -13.61 -7.55 7.50
C LEU A 123 -13.57 -7.33 9.01
N GLN A 124 -13.18 -8.34 9.79
CA GLN A 124 -12.96 -8.25 11.23
C GLN A 124 -11.80 -7.31 11.56
N GLU A 125 -10.70 -7.39 10.81
CA GLU A 125 -9.58 -6.47 11.00
C GLU A 125 -10.00 -5.02 10.70
N GLN A 126 -10.69 -4.80 9.58
CA GLN A 126 -11.22 -3.47 9.22
C GLN A 126 -12.24 -2.94 10.24
N PHE A 127 -13.08 -3.83 10.79
CA PHE A 127 -14.02 -3.50 11.86
C PHE A 127 -13.29 -3.07 13.13
N GLN A 128 -12.22 -3.77 13.51
CA GLN A 128 -11.42 -3.43 14.68
C GLN A 128 -10.66 -2.12 14.50
N MET A 129 -10.18 -1.82 13.28
CA MET A 129 -9.56 -0.54 12.97
C MET A 129 -10.51 0.65 13.18
N LEU A 130 -11.83 0.46 13.06
CA LEU A 130 -12.83 1.50 13.33
C LEU A 130 -13.05 1.73 14.84
N SER A 131 -12.25 1.11 15.71
CA SER A 131 -12.27 1.25 17.16
C SER A 131 -13.68 1.11 17.73
N PRO A 132 -14.36 -0.04 17.56
CA PRO A 132 -15.74 -0.23 17.98
C PRO A 132 -15.89 0.03 19.48
N SER A 133 -17.07 0.50 19.88
CA SER A 133 -17.38 0.71 21.29
C SER A 133 -17.33 -0.62 22.05
N LYS A 134 -17.14 -0.57 23.39
CA LYS A 134 -17.07 -1.76 24.26
C LYS A 134 -18.29 -2.70 24.16
N ASN A 135 -19.39 -2.22 23.58
CA ASN A 135 -20.61 -2.99 23.32
C ASN A 135 -20.61 -3.73 21.96
N GLY A 136 -19.53 -3.69 21.19
CA GLY A 136 -19.41 -4.39 19.90
C GLY A 136 -20.08 -3.70 18.73
N TYR A 137 -20.48 -2.43 18.86
CA TYR A 137 -21.08 -1.64 17.79
C TYR A 137 -20.16 -0.50 17.33
N ILE A 138 -20.26 -0.15 16.04
CA ILE A 138 -19.62 1.03 15.47
C ILE A 138 -20.65 2.15 15.39
N SER A 139 -20.35 3.30 16.01
CA SER A 139 -21.20 4.49 15.92
C SER A 139 -20.75 5.43 14.81
N LEU A 140 -21.59 6.40 14.45
CA LEU A 140 -21.23 7.44 13.48
C LEU A 140 -20.00 8.24 13.93
N GLN A 141 -19.77 8.40 15.24
CA GLN A 141 -18.60 9.11 15.75
C GLN A 141 -17.32 8.34 15.44
N ASN A 142 -17.33 7.02 15.55
CA ASN A 142 -16.20 6.17 15.19
C ASN A 142 -15.80 6.37 13.73
N PHE A 143 -16.77 6.40 12.81
CA PHE A 143 -16.51 6.68 11.39
C PHE A 143 -15.97 8.10 11.14
N LYS A 144 -16.43 9.11 11.89
CA LYS A 144 -15.93 10.49 11.78
C LYS A 144 -14.49 10.58 12.28
N THR A 145 -14.21 10.03 13.45
CA THR A 145 -12.89 10.00 14.08
C THR A 145 -11.89 9.25 13.20
N SER A 146 -12.23 8.05 12.72
CA SER A 146 -11.33 7.31 11.85
C SER A 146 -11.03 8.02 10.52
N ARG A 147 -12.00 8.73 9.94
CA ARG A 147 -11.77 9.54 8.73
C ARG A 147 -10.87 10.75 8.99
N GLN A 148 -10.98 11.36 10.18
CA GLN A 148 -10.14 12.48 10.60
C GLN A 148 -8.69 12.03 10.84
N ILE A 149 -8.49 10.92 11.55
CA ILE A 149 -7.19 10.31 11.83
C ILE A 149 -6.47 9.96 10.53
N CYS A 150 -7.14 9.28 9.59
CA CYS A 150 -6.57 8.96 8.28
C CYS A 150 -6.16 10.21 7.48
N ASN A 151 -6.87 11.34 7.64
CA ASN A 151 -6.54 12.59 6.96
C ASN A 151 -5.36 13.34 7.61
N GLU A 152 -5.31 13.43 8.94
CA GLU A 152 -4.23 14.10 9.68
C GLU A 152 -2.91 13.33 9.61
N GLU A 153 -2.95 12.00 9.70
CA GLU A 153 -1.78 11.12 9.61
C GLU A 153 -1.23 11.05 8.18
N CYS A 154 -2.09 11.06 7.14
CA CYS A 154 -1.64 11.22 5.76
C CYS A 154 -0.96 12.57 5.52
N PHE A 155 -1.45 13.65 6.16
CA PHE A 155 -0.92 14.99 5.97
C PHE A 155 0.43 15.18 6.66
N THR A 156 0.63 14.59 7.85
CA THR A 156 1.90 14.64 8.60
C THR A 156 2.96 13.68 8.06
N ALA A 157 2.59 12.49 7.57
CA ALA A 157 3.54 11.58 6.91
C ALA A 157 4.10 12.18 5.61
N ARG A 158 3.26 12.92 4.87
CA ARG A 158 3.65 13.57 3.61
C ARG A 158 4.58 14.77 3.81
N SER A 159 4.54 15.45 4.95
CA SER A 159 5.41 16.59 5.24
C SER A 159 6.78 16.19 5.80
N ARG A 160 6.95 14.97 6.32
CA ARG A 160 8.22 14.47 6.87
C ARG A 160 9.03 13.55 5.94
N GLY A 161 8.48 13.15 4.79
CA GLY A 161 9.14 12.17 3.92
C GLY A 161 9.31 10.79 4.58
N GLU A 162 8.58 10.55 5.67
CA GLU A 162 8.58 9.31 6.43
C GLU A 162 7.49 8.38 5.87
N THR A 163 7.86 7.18 5.47
CA THR A 163 6.94 6.19 4.89
C THR A 163 6.26 5.29 5.93
N SER A 164 6.10 5.73 7.19
CA SER A 164 5.45 4.91 8.23
C SER A 164 4.69 5.75 9.27
N CYS A 165 3.43 5.36 9.51
CA CYS A 165 2.56 5.84 10.59
C CYS A 165 2.49 4.74 11.66
N ASN A 166 3.03 4.99 12.85
CA ASN A 166 2.95 4.05 13.98
C ASN A 166 1.81 4.45 14.93
N ALA A 167 0.69 3.73 14.89
CA ALA A 167 -0.54 4.07 15.62
C ALA A 167 -0.60 3.51 17.06
N ARG A 168 0.51 3.09 17.69
CA ARG A 168 0.43 2.33 18.95
C ARG A 168 1.12 2.87 20.20
N ASN A 169 2.07 3.80 20.12
CA ASN A 169 2.80 4.17 21.34
C ASN A 169 2.56 5.63 21.74
N ASN A 170 1.57 5.83 22.61
CA ASN A 170 1.50 6.99 23.51
C ASN A 170 2.52 6.81 24.66
N THR A 171 3.80 6.62 24.31
CA THR A 171 4.89 6.65 25.28
C THR A 171 6.10 7.30 24.63
N LEU A 172 6.40 8.53 25.06
CA LEU A 172 7.70 9.17 24.86
C LEU A 172 8.74 8.28 25.54
N GLN A 173 9.54 7.56 24.76
CA GLN A 173 10.77 6.98 25.26
C GLN A 173 11.92 7.88 24.81
N SER A 174 12.38 8.69 25.76
CA SER A 174 13.59 9.49 25.68
C SER A 174 14.76 8.54 25.46
N ASP A 175 15.38 8.55 24.28
CA ASP A 175 16.70 7.94 24.08
C ASP A 175 17.73 8.97 24.57
N GLU A 176 17.89 9.05 25.89
CA GLU A 176 19.15 9.51 26.48
C GLU A 176 20.18 8.42 26.27
N ARG A 177 21.11 8.63 25.34
CA ARG A 177 22.44 8.03 25.42
C ARG A 177 23.47 9.06 24.97
N GLY A 178 23.94 9.82 25.96
CA GLY A 178 25.33 10.26 25.98
C GLY A 178 26.21 9.08 26.38
N THR A 179 27.25 8.84 25.58
CA THR A 179 28.68 8.91 25.91
C THR A 179 29.44 8.42 24.69
#